data_AF-A0A0Q9ML18-F1
#
_entry.id   AF-A0A0Q9ML18-F1
#
_cell.length_a   1.000
_cell.length_b   1.000
_cell.length_c   1.000
_cell.angle_alpha   90.00
_cell.angle_beta   90.00
_cell.angle_gamma   90.00
#
_symmetry.space_group_name_H-M   'P 1'
#
loop_
_entity.id
_entity.type
_entity.pdbx_description
1 polymer ?
#
loop_
_entity_poly.entity_id
_entity_poly.type
_entity_poly.pdbx_seq_one_letter_code
_entity_poly.pdbx_strand_id
1 'polypeptide(L)'
;MFLRKMGIFLMICLVGIIGLPLNQANAIDSDYFGVNDPLQRYTTDYTTEINQIADSQIQWIRISPEWGRIETAKGVYDTAYLNHLDNMVNQLIAKGVHIVWILCYTAPWASSMPGLPPCQGFLHARASFTGYS
;
A
#
# COMPACT_ATOMS: atom_id res chain seq x y z
N MET A 1 -35.76 -11.63 53.96
CA MET A 1 -34.87 -10.46 53.86
C MET A 1 -33.60 -10.72 53.03
N PHE A 2 -33.09 -11.96 52.96
CA PHE A 2 -31.89 -12.35 52.18
C PHE A 2 -32.08 -12.29 50.64
N LEU A 3 -33.20 -12.73 50.09
CA LEU A 3 -33.44 -12.72 48.63
C LEU A 3 -33.49 -11.31 48.02
N ARG A 4 -33.99 -10.33 48.77
CA ARG A 4 -34.08 -8.93 48.33
C ARG A 4 -32.69 -8.27 48.22
N LYS A 5 -31.74 -8.71 49.04
CA LYS A 5 -30.34 -8.23 48.98
C LYS A 5 -29.56 -8.90 47.84
N MET A 6 -29.83 -10.17 47.56
CA MET A 6 -29.25 -10.91 46.41
C MET A 6 -29.69 -10.32 45.06
N GLY A 7 -30.96 -9.94 44.90
CA GLY A 7 -31.46 -9.34 43.66
C GLY A 7 -30.83 -7.98 43.33
N ILE A 8 -30.59 -7.14 44.35
CA ILE A 8 -29.92 -5.84 44.17
C ILE A 8 -28.45 -6.03 43.78
N PHE A 9 -27.78 -7.03 44.35
CA PHE A 9 -26.38 -7.32 44.04
C PHE A 9 -26.19 -7.79 42.59
N LEU A 10 -27.10 -8.66 42.08
CA LEU A 10 -27.09 -9.11 40.69
C LEU A 10 -27.37 -7.98 39.69
N MET A 11 -28.26 -7.05 40.03
CA MET A 11 -28.58 -5.89 39.19
C MET A 11 -27.38 -4.92 39.08
N ILE A 12 -26.68 -4.68 40.19
CA ILE A 12 -25.46 -3.85 40.20
C ILE A 12 -24.35 -4.50 39.34
N CYS A 13 -24.19 -5.82 39.41
CA CYS A 13 -23.24 -6.54 38.57
C CYS A 13 -23.59 -6.46 37.08
N LEU A 14 -24.89 -6.54 36.71
CA LEU A 14 -25.30 -6.41 35.31
C LEU A 14 -25.07 -5.00 34.74
N VAL A 15 -25.34 -3.96 35.54
CA VAL A 15 -25.12 -2.56 35.12
C VAL A 15 -23.61 -2.24 35.06
N GLY A 16 -22.81 -2.83 35.95
CA GLY A 16 -21.34 -2.68 35.95
C GLY A 16 -20.67 -3.29 34.72
N ILE A 17 -21.22 -4.35 34.13
CA ILE A 17 -20.66 -5.00 32.92
C ILE A 17 -21.02 -4.22 31.65
N ILE A 18 -22.17 -3.55 31.61
CA ILE A 18 -22.63 -2.76 30.45
C ILE A 18 -21.97 -1.36 30.41
N GLY A 19 -21.55 -0.84 31.57
CA GLY A 19 -20.96 0.50 31.71
C GLY A 19 -19.44 0.57 31.62
N LEU A 20 -18.73 -0.56 31.47
CA LEU A 20 -17.30 -0.52 31.21
C LEU A 20 -17.11 -0.04 29.76
N PRO A 21 -16.35 1.04 29.52
CA PRO A 21 -15.86 1.29 28.18
C PRO A 21 -15.05 0.06 27.80
N LEU A 22 -15.56 -0.70 26.82
CA LEU A 22 -14.72 -1.60 26.07
C LEU A 22 -13.68 -0.67 25.45
N ASN A 23 -12.49 -0.63 26.05
CA ASN A 23 -11.32 -0.14 25.36
C ASN A 23 -11.23 -1.04 24.13
N GLN A 24 -11.71 -0.54 22.98
CA GLN A 24 -11.35 -1.13 21.71
C GLN A 24 -9.83 -1.26 21.77
N ALA A 25 -9.31 -2.44 21.45
CA ALA A 25 -7.88 -2.60 21.29
C ALA A 25 -7.42 -1.42 20.43
N ASN A 26 -6.47 -0.62 20.94
CA ASN A 26 -5.89 0.46 20.15
C ASN A 26 -5.57 -0.13 18.79
N ALA A 27 -6.02 0.52 17.72
CA ALA A 27 -5.58 0.16 16.39
C ALA A 27 -4.06 -0.05 16.47
N ILE A 28 -3.58 -1.21 16.03
CA ILE A 28 -2.15 -1.40 15.80
C ILE A 28 -1.72 -0.18 14.99
N ASP A 29 -0.62 0.43 15.38
CA ASP A 29 -0.14 1.73 14.90
C ASP A 29 0.20 1.68 13.40
N SER A 30 -0.84 1.56 12.58
CA SER A 30 -0.76 1.24 11.16
C SER A 30 -0.33 2.45 10.34
N ASP A 31 -0.33 3.62 10.97
CA ASP A 31 0.30 4.85 10.53
C ASP A 31 1.81 4.66 10.27
N TYR A 32 2.47 3.71 10.94
CA TYR A 32 3.93 3.46 10.79
C TYR A 32 4.29 2.38 9.78
N PHE A 33 3.31 1.59 9.33
CA PHE A 33 3.58 0.44 8.47
C PHE A 33 3.13 0.71 7.04
N GLY A 34 3.95 0.24 6.10
CA GLY A 34 3.68 0.36 4.67
C GLY A 34 4.14 -0.86 3.90
N VAL A 35 3.59 -1.02 2.71
CA VAL A 35 3.95 -2.11 1.79
C VAL A 35 4.54 -1.55 0.50
N ASN A 36 5.48 -2.29 -0.07
CA ASN A 36 5.94 -2.04 -1.42
C ASN A 36 5.26 -3.03 -2.36
N ASP A 37 4.35 -2.52 -3.19
CA ASP A 37 3.61 -3.31 -4.17
C ASP A 37 3.72 -2.63 -5.54
N PRO A 38 4.17 -3.32 -6.60
CA PRO A 38 4.26 -2.76 -7.94
C PRO A 38 2.89 -2.70 -8.64
N LEU A 39 1.88 -2.10 -8.02
CA LEU A 39 0.50 -2.02 -8.53
C LEU A 39 0.42 -1.50 -9.98
N GLN A 40 1.32 -0.59 -10.36
CA GLN A 40 1.45 -0.04 -11.71
C GLN A 40 1.84 -1.06 -12.80
N ARG A 41 2.11 -2.32 -12.42
CA ARG A 41 2.46 -3.41 -13.36
C ARG A 41 1.25 -4.26 -13.73
N TYR A 42 0.16 -4.23 -12.97
CA TYR A 42 -1.04 -5.00 -13.29
C TYR A 42 -1.73 -4.42 -14.54
N THR A 43 -2.10 -5.29 -15.48
CA THR A 43 -2.62 -4.87 -16.79
C THR A 43 -4.14 -4.92 -16.92
N THR A 44 -4.83 -5.56 -15.98
CA THR A 44 -6.25 -5.95 -16.16
C THR A 44 -7.13 -5.67 -14.96
N ASP A 45 -6.68 -5.93 -13.74
CA ASP A 45 -7.37 -5.55 -12.51
C ASP A 45 -6.35 -5.50 -11.36
N TYR A 46 -6.44 -4.46 -10.54
CA TYR A 46 -5.65 -4.24 -9.32
C TYR A 46 -6.57 -3.79 -8.17
N THR A 47 -7.89 -3.82 -8.37
CA THR A 47 -8.90 -3.45 -7.39
C THR A 47 -8.89 -4.43 -6.21
N THR A 48 -8.65 -5.71 -6.49
CA THR A 48 -8.55 -6.75 -5.47
C THR A 48 -7.38 -6.49 -4.54
N GLU A 49 -6.19 -6.24 -5.07
CA GLU A 49 -4.99 -5.89 -4.31
C GLU A 49 -5.19 -4.58 -3.53
N ILE A 50 -5.78 -3.55 -4.15
CA ILE A 50 -6.11 -2.30 -3.46
C ILE A 50 -7.09 -2.54 -2.28
N ASN A 51 -8.09 -3.40 -2.46
CA ASN A 51 -9.00 -3.79 -1.38
C ASN A 51 -8.24 -4.52 -0.26
N GLN A 52 -7.36 -5.45 -0.60
CA GLN A 52 -6.54 -6.17 0.38
C GLN A 52 -5.61 -5.23 1.17
N ILE A 53 -5.02 -4.23 0.50
CA ILE A 53 -4.20 -3.20 1.16
C ILE A 53 -5.06 -2.44 2.16
N ALA A 54 -6.25 -1.98 1.77
CA ALA A 54 -7.14 -1.27 2.67
C ALA A 54 -7.64 -2.15 3.84
N ASP A 55 -8.01 -3.40 3.57
CA ASP A 55 -8.50 -4.36 4.57
C ASP A 55 -7.41 -4.76 5.58
N SER A 56 -6.14 -4.72 5.16
CA SER A 56 -4.99 -4.98 6.03
C SER A 56 -4.71 -3.87 7.07
N GLN A 57 -5.46 -2.75 6.99
CA GLN A 57 -5.30 -1.54 7.79
C GLN A 57 -3.98 -0.78 7.55
N ILE A 58 -3.16 -1.21 6.58
CA ILE A 58 -1.93 -0.53 6.17
C ILE A 58 -2.28 0.81 5.53
N GLN A 59 -1.64 1.88 5.99
CA GLN A 59 -1.91 3.22 5.50
C GLN A 59 -0.92 3.71 4.45
N TRP A 60 0.22 3.04 4.25
CA TRP A 60 1.24 3.47 3.30
C TRP A 60 1.53 2.44 2.21
N ILE A 61 1.59 2.89 0.97
CA ILE A 61 2.08 2.09 -0.16
C ILE A 61 3.22 2.81 -0.87
N ARG A 62 4.27 2.07 -1.22
CA ARG A 62 5.32 2.51 -2.14
C ARG A 62 5.04 1.99 -3.54
N ILE A 63 4.93 2.91 -4.50
CA ILE A 63 4.81 2.59 -5.93
C ILE A 63 5.98 3.19 -6.72
N SER A 64 6.34 2.55 -7.83
CA SER A 64 7.55 2.88 -8.58
C SER A 64 7.39 2.81 -10.09
N PRO A 65 6.63 3.72 -10.72
CA PRO A 65 6.45 3.76 -12.17
C PRO A 65 7.74 4.11 -12.90
N GLU A 66 7.91 3.55 -14.08
CA GLU A 66 9.14 3.63 -14.85
C GLU A 66 9.08 4.80 -15.84
N TRP A 67 10.06 5.71 -15.84
CA TRP A 67 10.00 6.93 -16.67
C TRP A 67 9.85 6.59 -18.16
N GLY A 68 10.59 5.61 -18.67
CA GLY A 68 10.49 5.20 -20.08
C GLY A 68 9.12 4.64 -20.49
N ARG A 69 8.29 4.21 -19.52
CA ARG A 69 6.91 3.79 -19.78
C ARG A 69 5.93 4.94 -19.72
N ILE A 70 6.23 5.97 -18.91
CA ILE A 70 5.46 7.21 -18.85
C ILE A 70 5.70 8.07 -20.10
N GLU A 71 6.96 8.23 -20.50
CA GLU A 71 7.41 9.09 -21.58
C GLU A 71 8.27 8.27 -22.56
N THR A 72 7.64 7.78 -23.62
CA THR A 72 8.22 6.80 -24.56
C THR A 72 9.25 7.42 -25.51
N ALA A 73 9.10 8.71 -25.80
CA ALA A 73 10.08 9.57 -26.44
C ALA A 73 10.00 10.97 -25.81
N LYS A 74 11.02 11.82 -25.99
CA LYS A 74 11.02 13.17 -25.42
C LYS A 74 9.74 13.94 -25.80
N GLY A 75 8.92 14.28 -24.81
CA GLY A 75 7.64 14.96 -24.94
C GLY A 75 6.47 14.08 -25.41
N VAL A 76 6.66 12.78 -25.58
CA VAL A 76 5.63 11.81 -26.02
C VAL A 76 5.27 10.91 -24.85
N TYR A 77 4.07 11.10 -24.31
CA TYR A 77 3.58 10.38 -23.15
C TYR A 77 2.63 9.24 -23.53
N ASP A 78 2.73 8.11 -22.82
CA ASP A 78 1.74 7.03 -22.93
C ASP A 78 0.48 7.41 -22.14
N THR A 79 -0.53 7.91 -22.85
CA THR A 79 -1.78 8.36 -22.24
C THR A 79 -2.58 7.23 -21.60
N ALA A 80 -2.51 6.02 -22.15
CA ALA A 80 -3.19 4.86 -21.57
C ALA A 80 -2.54 4.47 -20.24
N TYR A 81 -1.20 4.51 -20.17
CA TYR A 81 -0.48 4.25 -18.94
C TYR A 81 -0.70 5.35 -17.89
N LEU A 82 -0.73 6.62 -18.29
CA LEU A 82 -1.07 7.73 -17.39
C LEU A 82 -2.48 7.59 -16.81
N ASN A 83 -3.48 7.30 -17.64
CA ASN A 83 -4.85 7.07 -17.17
C ASN A 83 -4.94 5.88 -16.20
N HIS A 84 -4.14 4.83 -16.43
CA HIS A 84 -4.04 3.69 -15.52
C HIS A 84 -3.44 4.11 -14.16
N LEU A 85 -2.37 4.90 -14.16
CA LEU A 85 -1.77 5.43 -12.94
C LEU A 85 -2.72 6.34 -12.17
N ASP A 86 -3.43 7.24 -12.86
CA ASP A 86 -4.41 8.15 -12.28
C ASP A 86 -5.56 7.36 -11.62
N ASN A 87 -6.09 6.34 -12.31
CA ASN A 87 -7.15 5.50 -11.77
C ASN A 87 -6.71 4.78 -10.49
N MET A 88 -5.50 4.19 -10.49
CA MET A 88 -4.92 3.54 -9.32
C MET A 88 -4.72 4.50 -8.14
N VAL A 89 -4.13 5.67 -8.38
CA VAL A 89 -3.92 6.70 -7.35
C VAL A 89 -5.26 7.15 -6.75
N ASN A 90 -6.27 7.39 -7.60
CA ASN A 90 -7.59 7.78 -7.14
C ASN A 90 -8.26 6.70 -6.26
N GLN A 91 -8.12 5.42 -6.61
CA GLN A 91 -8.66 4.33 -5.82
C GLN A 91 -7.97 4.18 -4.45
N LEU A 92 -6.64 4.32 -4.40
CA LEU A 92 -5.87 4.28 -3.15
C LEU A 92 -6.24 5.46 -2.22
N ILE A 93 -6.29 6.68 -2.76
CA ILE A 93 -6.68 7.88 -2.00
C ILE A 93 -8.12 7.77 -1.49
N ALA A 94 -9.05 7.26 -2.31
CA ALA A 94 -10.44 7.05 -1.91
C ALA A 94 -10.60 6.08 -0.72
N LYS A 95 -9.59 5.23 -0.47
CA LYS A 95 -9.55 4.28 0.66
C LYS A 95 -8.68 4.76 1.82
N GLY A 96 -8.18 5.99 1.77
CA GLY A 96 -7.33 6.56 2.81
C GLY A 96 -5.90 6.01 2.84
N VAL A 97 -5.44 5.40 1.75
CA VAL A 97 -4.06 4.92 1.63
C VAL A 97 -3.16 6.05 1.13
N HIS A 98 -2.10 6.34 1.88
CA HIS A 98 -1.03 7.26 1.54
C HIS A 98 -0.02 6.62 0.57
N ILE A 99 0.50 7.42 -0.35
CA ILE A 99 1.32 6.93 -1.46
C ILE A 99 2.71 7.56 -1.39
N VAL A 100 3.73 6.71 -1.32
CA VAL A 100 5.12 7.07 -1.59
C VAL A 100 5.40 6.80 -3.07
N TRP A 101 5.41 7.86 -3.88
CA TRP A 101 5.70 7.78 -5.31
C TRP A 101 7.19 7.95 -5.58
N ILE A 102 7.80 6.98 -6.27
CA ILE A 102 9.18 7.08 -6.71
C ILE A 102 9.25 6.88 -8.22
N LEU A 103 9.62 7.92 -8.96
CA LEU A 103 9.89 7.77 -10.38
C LEU A 103 11.16 6.94 -10.55
N CYS A 104 11.04 5.77 -11.19
CA CYS A 104 12.14 4.83 -11.35
C CYS A 104 12.68 4.81 -12.78
N TYR A 105 14.00 4.60 -12.86
CA TYR A 105 14.78 4.47 -14.09
C TYR A 105 14.80 5.72 -14.99
N THR A 106 15.85 5.81 -15.81
CA THR A 106 15.96 6.84 -16.84
C THR A 106 15.27 6.35 -18.11
N ALA A 107 14.46 7.19 -18.74
CA ALA A 107 13.88 6.86 -20.04
C ALA A 107 14.99 6.66 -21.10
N PRO A 108 14.85 5.72 -22.05
CA PRO A 108 15.90 5.46 -23.03
C PRO A 108 16.37 6.70 -23.80
N TRP A 109 15.43 7.56 -24.21
CA TRP A 109 15.74 8.81 -24.93
C TRP A 109 16.50 9.85 -24.09
N ALA A 110 16.47 9.72 -22.76
CA ALA A 110 17.17 10.58 -21.81
C ALA A 110 18.46 9.94 -21.27
N SER A 111 18.75 8.69 -21.66
CA SER A 111 19.88 7.92 -21.17
C SER A 111 21.11 8.12 -22.05
N SER A 112 22.29 8.16 -21.45
CA SER A 112 23.57 8.02 -22.17
C SER A 112 23.81 6.58 -22.66
N MET A 113 22.94 5.64 -22.29
CA MET A 113 22.95 4.23 -22.71
C MET A 113 21.52 3.79 -23.10
N PRO A 114 20.99 4.22 -24.27
CA PRO A 114 19.59 4.02 -24.67
C PRO A 114 19.20 2.57 -24.99
N GLY A 115 20.17 1.66 -25.14
CA GLY A 115 19.93 0.25 -25.52
C GLY A 115 19.87 -0.75 -24.37
N LEU A 116 20.08 -0.32 -23.12
CA LEU A 116 19.96 -1.21 -21.97
C LEU A 116 18.48 -1.41 -21.61
N PRO A 117 17.98 -2.66 -21.53
CA PRO A 117 16.59 -2.87 -21.17
C PRO A 117 16.33 -2.41 -19.73
N PRO A 118 15.17 -1.78 -19.46
CA PRO A 118 14.79 -1.42 -18.10
C PRO A 118 14.79 -2.69 -17.25
N CYS A 119 15.57 -2.67 -16.15
CA CYS A 119 15.86 -3.75 -15.18
C CYS A 119 17.09 -4.67 -15.37
N GLN A 120 17.83 -4.70 -16.49
CA GLN A 120 19.03 -5.58 -16.59
C GLN A 120 20.27 -5.08 -15.84
N GLY A 121 20.31 -3.80 -15.47
CA GLY A 121 21.38 -3.28 -14.60
C GLY A 121 21.35 -3.84 -13.17
N PHE A 122 20.16 -4.21 -12.66
CA PHE A 122 20.00 -4.77 -11.32
C PHE A 122 20.25 -6.28 -11.25
N LEU A 123 19.99 -7.03 -12.33
CA LEU A 123 20.30 -8.47 -12.38
C LEU A 123 21.82 -8.72 -12.42
N HIS A 124 22.59 -7.84 -13.08
CA HIS A 124 24.06 -7.89 -12.99
C HIS A 124 24.55 -7.55 -11.58
N ALA A 125 23.95 -6.56 -10.91
CA ALA A 125 24.31 -6.23 -9.53
C ALA A 125 23.98 -7.38 -8.54
N ARG A 126 22.87 -8.09 -8.75
CA ARG A 126 22.49 -9.25 -7.90
C ARG A 126 23.40 -10.46 -8.11
N ALA A 127 23.90 -10.69 -9.33
CA ALA A 127 24.86 -11.76 -9.62
C ALA A 127 26.23 -11.54 -8.95
N SER A 128 26.59 -10.30 -8.62
CA SER A 128 27.81 -9.97 -7.88
C SER A 128 27.70 -10.08 -6.35
N PHE A 129 26.51 -10.26 -5.77
CA PHE A 129 26.33 -10.40 -4.31
C PHE A 129 26.18 -11.86 -3.83
N THR A 130 26.10 -12.85 -4.72
CA THR A 130 26.03 -14.28 -4.35
C THR A 130 27.40 -14.96 -4.25
N GLY A 131 28.48 -14.18 -4.14
CA GLY A 131 29.86 -14.67 -4.12
C GLY A 131 30.53 -14.78 -2.74
N TYR A 132 29.77 -14.75 -1.64
CA TYR A 132 30.29 -15.02 -0.30
C TYR A 132 29.45 -16.08 0.42
N SER A 133 29.79 -17.33 0.14
CA SER A 133 29.62 -18.49 1.03
C SER A 133 30.78 -19.44 0.81
#